data_AF-A0A3B8MU05-F1
#
_entry.id   AF-A0A3B8MU05-F1
#
_cell.length_a   1.000
_cell.length_b   1.000
_cell.length_c   1.000
_cell.angle_alpha   90.00
_cell.angle_beta   90.00
_cell.angle_gamma   90.00
#
_symmetry.space_group_name_H-M   'P 1'
#
loop_
_entity.id
_entity.type
_entity.pdbx_description
1 polymer ?
#
loop_
_entity_poly.entity_id
_entity_poly.type
_entity_poly.pdbx_seq_one_letter_code
_entity_poly.pdbx_strand_id
1 'polypeptide(L)'
;NRIGIGKIATISGRYYAMDRDKRWDRTKKAYDAIVLGKGVYAHSPMEAIDIAYSKDQTDEFVEPTVILENGKPVATVDAGDSIIFFNFRPDRARQLTRAFIDEVFNHFEREKGYLPVFFVSMTQYDETFENIHVAYKPERLDNTLGEYLSKKGIKQLRIAETEKYAHVTFFFNGGVEEPNEGEERILVPSPKVATYDLKPEMSAYEVTDTVIPKIMSNQYGFILLNFANPDMVGHTGVLNAAIKAIEAIDECLGRIVNAVQSVGGTIIITADHGNAEEMIDPVTKEPQTAHTTNPVPFIVIGEGDIDLRKDGILADIAPTVLDIMKLPIPQEMTGKSLIIGRK
;
A
#
# COMPACT_ATOMS: atom_id res chain seq x y z
N ASN A 1 -32.85 6.74 14.56
CA ASN A 1 -31.46 6.85 15.04
C ASN A 1 -31.20 5.76 16.09
N ARG A 2 -30.47 4.68 15.77
CA ARG A 2 -30.34 3.47 16.62
C ARG A 2 -29.48 3.69 17.88
N ILE A 3 -28.58 4.67 17.84
CA ILE A 3 -27.59 4.96 18.89
C ILE A 3 -27.94 6.19 19.75
N GLY A 4 -29.05 6.89 19.45
CA GLY A 4 -29.54 8.03 20.25
C GLY A 4 -28.77 9.35 20.11
N ILE A 5 -27.73 9.42 19.27
CA ILE A 5 -26.90 10.62 19.07
C ILE A 5 -26.56 10.85 17.58
N GLY A 6 -26.25 12.10 17.23
CA GLY A 6 -25.80 12.52 15.91
C GLY A 6 -26.92 13.00 14.98
N LYS A 7 -26.62 14.04 14.20
CA LYS A 7 -27.47 14.56 13.12
C LYS A 7 -26.59 14.89 11.91
N ILE A 8 -27.11 14.68 10.70
CA ILE A 8 -26.43 15.11 9.47
C ILE A 8 -26.68 16.61 9.30
N ALA A 9 -25.62 17.41 9.36
CA ALA A 9 -25.70 18.86 9.21
C ALA A 9 -25.45 19.33 7.78
N THR A 10 -24.56 18.64 7.06
CA THR A 10 -24.15 19.00 5.70
C THR A 10 -23.86 17.76 4.88
N ILE A 11 -24.14 17.81 3.57
CA ILE A 11 -23.78 16.79 2.59
C ILE A 11 -22.99 17.47 1.48
N SER A 12 -21.91 16.85 1.02
CA SER A 12 -21.09 17.40 -0.06
C SER A 12 -20.48 16.26 -0.88
N GLY A 13 -20.56 16.39 -2.19
CA GLY A 13 -19.84 15.52 -3.10
C GLY A 13 -18.33 15.64 -2.91
N ARG A 14 -17.63 14.52 -3.05
CA ARG A 14 -16.17 14.46 -2.88
C ARG A 14 -15.41 15.39 -3.84
N TYR A 15 -16.01 15.78 -4.97
CA TYR A 15 -15.46 16.78 -5.88
C TYR A 15 -15.16 18.11 -5.17
N TYR A 16 -15.96 18.48 -4.16
CA TYR A 16 -15.81 19.71 -3.39
C TYR A 16 -14.98 19.50 -2.11
N ALA A 17 -15.33 18.52 -1.28
CA ALA A 17 -14.73 18.34 0.04
C ALA A 17 -13.38 17.60 0.03
N MET A 18 -13.00 16.97 -1.09
CA MET A 18 -11.86 16.06 -1.21
C MET A 18 -11.01 16.34 -2.47
N ASP A 19 -10.91 17.61 -2.85
CA ASP A 19 -10.00 18.05 -3.91
C ASP A 19 -8.53 17.87 -3.49
N ARG A 20 -7.67 17.52 -4.44
CA ARG A 20 -6.22 17.37 -4.24
C ARG A 20 -5.37 18.18 -5.22
N ASP A 21 -6.00 18.88 -6.15
CA ASP A 21 -5.36 19.59 -7.27
C ASP A 21 -5.29 21.11 -7.06
N LYS A 22 -5.39 21.55 -5.79
CA LYS A 22 -5.41 22.96 -5.35
C LYS A 22 -6.51 23.79 -6.03
N ARG A 23 -7.65 23.17 -6.35
CA ARG A 23 -8.86 23.86 -6.83
C ARG A 23 -9.64 24.40 -5.65
N TRP A 24 -9.10 25.46 -5.06
CA TRP A 24 -9.57 26.04 -3.80
C TRP A 24 -10.99 26.63 -3.87
N ASP A 25 -11.50 26.94 -5.06
CA ASP A 25 -12.89 27.28 -5.30
C ASP A 25 -13.85 26.14 -4.91
N ARG A 26 -13.45 24.89 -5.15
CA ARG A 26 -14.21 23.69 -4.78
C ARG A 26 -14.19 23.51 -3.26
N THR A 27 -13.00 23.54 -2.68
CA THR A 27 -12.78 23.42 -1.23
C THR A 27 -13.52 24.52 -0.46
N LYS A 28 -13.53 25.76 -0.98
CA LYS A 28 -14.27 26.87 -0.38
C LYS A 28 -15.76 26.58 -0.28
N LYS A 29 -16.40 26.05 -1.33
CA LYS A 29 -17.84 25.72 -1.27
C LYS A 29 -18.15 24.72 -0.16
N ALA A 30 -17.31 23.70 0.02
CA ALA A 30 -17.48 22.73 1.11
C ALA A 30 -17.25 23.39 2.48
N TYR A 31 -16.19 24.19 2.61
CA TYR A 31 -15.88 24.92 3.84
C TYR A 31 -17.00 25.89 4.23
N ASP A 32 -17.52 26.68 3.31
CA ASP A 32 -18.61 27.64 3.53
C ASP A 32 -19.90 26.93 4.01
N ALA A 33 -20.22 25.76 3.44
CA ALA A 33 -21.37 24.97 3.90
C ALA A 33 -21.19 24.50 5.35
N ILE A 34 -19.99 24.05 5.71
CA ILE A 34 -19.67 23.53 7.05
C ILE A 34 -19.60 24.65 8.10
N VAL A 35 -18.99 25.79 7.77
CA VAL A 35 -18.63 26.84 8.74
C VAL A 35 -19.65 27.99 8.77
N LEU A 36 -20.22 28.32 7.62
CA LEU A 36 -21.16 29.45 7.48
C LEU A 36 -22.60 29.00 7.29
N GLY A 37 -22.83 27.70 7.06
CA GLY A 37 -24.14 27.19 6.68
C GLY A 37 -24.60 27.77 5.33
N LYS A 38 -23.67 28.08 4.41
CA LYS A 38 -23.97 28.63 3.09
C LYS A 38 -23.78 27.57 2.01
N GLY A 39 -24.84 27.27 1.26
CA GLY A 39 -24.82 26.29 0.18
C GLY A 39 -26.21 26.10 -0.42
N VAL A 40 -26.44 24.94 -1.03
CA VAL A 40 -27.80 24.47 -1.33
C VAL A 40 -28.49 24.15 0.00
N TYR A 41 -29.81 24.34 0.10
CA TYR A 41 -30.57 24.02 1.31
C TYR A 41 -31.49 22.83 1.07
N ALA A 42 -31.60 21.97 2.07
CA ALA A 42 -32.57 20.87 2.11
C ALA A 42 -33.09 20.69 3.54
N HIS A 43 -34.30 20.16 3.72
CA HIS A 43 -34.87 19.86 5.04
C HIS A 43 -34.56 18.45 5.52
N SER A 44 -33.97 17.61 4.68
CA SER A 44 -33.46 16.30 5.07
C SER A 44 -32.27 15.85 4.23
N PRO A 45 -31.45 14.90 4.72
CA PRO A 45 -30.40 14.25 3.95
C PRO A 45 -30.89 13.64 2.64
N MET A 46 -32.07 13.03 2.64
CA MET A 46 -32.64 12.41 1.43
C MET A 46 -33.03 13.47 0.41
N GLU A 47 -33.67 14.55 0.86
CA GLU A 47 -34.03 15.67 0.00
C GLU A 47 -32.79 16.33 -0.63
N ALA A 48 -31.67 16.42 0.08
CA ALA A 48 -30.42 16.93 -0.48
C ALA A 48 -29.95 16.09 -1.68
N ILE A 49 -30.08 14.76 -1.60
CA ILE A 49 -29.76 13.85 -2.70
C ILE A 49 -30.78 13.97 -3.84
N ASP A 50 -32.08 14.04 -3.52
CA ASP A 50 -33.14 14.20 -4.52
C ASP A 50 -32.97 15.51 -5.31
N ILE A 51 -32.63 16.62 -4.64
CA ILE A 51 -32.32 17.90 -5.28
C ILE A 51 -31.12 17.76 -6.21
N ALA A 52 -30.05 17.08 -5.78
CA ALA A 52 -28.86 16.88 -6.61
C ALA A 52 -29.18 16.04 -7.86
N TYR A 53 -29.91 14.94 -7.69
CA TYR A 53 -30.30 14.06 -8.79
C TYR A 53 -31.26 14.74 -9.77
N SER A 54 -32.15 15.62 -9.29
CA SER A 54 -33.02 16.44 -10.16
C SER A 54 -32.25 17.43 -11.05
N LYS A 55 -30.97 17.67 -10.73
CA LYS A 55 -30.03 18.51 -11.50
C LYS A 55 -28.97 17.70 -12.23
N ASP A 56 -29.18 16.40 -12.41
CA ASP A 56 -28.24 15.47 -13.04
C ASP A 56 -26.85 15.42 -12.37
N GLN A 57 -26.77 15.76 -11.07
CA GLN A 57 -25.54 15.66 -10.28
C GLN A 57 -25.45 14.25 -9.68
N THR A 58 -24.46 13.47 -10.10
CA THR A 58 -24.12 12.21 -9.42
C THR A 58 -23.44 12.46 -8.08
N ASP A 59 -23.34 11.44 -7.22
CA ASP A 59 -22.82 11.52 -5.84
C ASP A 59 -21.51 12.30 -5.70
N GLU A 60 -20.60 12.13 -6.66
CA GLU A 60 -19.30 12.81 -6.66
C GLU A 60 -19.44 14.34 -6.73
N PHE A 61 -20.46 14.83 -7.43
CA PHE A 61 -20.66 16.24 -7.78
C PHE A 61 -21.84 16.91 -7.06
N VAL A 62 -22.42 16.24 -6.05
CA VAL A 62 -23.44 16.85 -5.19
C VAL A 62 -22.91 18.17 -4.62
N GLU A 63 -23.54 19.29 -4.97
CA GLU A 63 -23.14 20.59 -4.45
C GLU A 63 -23.22 20.61 -2.90
N PRO A 64 -22.31 21.31 -2.20
CA PRO A 64 -22.36 21.41 -0.75
C PRO A 64 -23.73 21.91 -0.28
N THR A 65 -24.44 21.03 0.42
CA THR A 65 -25.84 21.17 0.81
C THR A 65 -25.95 21.17 2.34
N VAL A 66 -26.61 22.19 2.87
CA VAL A 66 -26.82 22.43 4.30
C VAL A 66 -28.22 21.94 4.67
N ILE A 67 -28.28 21.07 5.68
CA ILE A 67 -29.56 20.56 6.19
C ILE A 67 -30.15 21.57 7.17
N LEU A 68 -31.41 21.93 6.95
CA LEU A 68 -32.16 22.88 7.75
C LEU A 68 -33.17 22.19 8.66
N GLU A 69 -33.18 22.58 9.93
CA GLU A 69 -34.20 22.22 10.92
C GLU A 69 -34.86 23.52 11.42
N ASN A 70 -36.19 23.62 11.29
CA ASN A 70 -36.94 24.84 11.64
C ASN A 70 -36.42 26.12 10.95
N GLY A 71 -35.97 25.98 9.69
CA GLY A 71 -35.46 27.09 8.88
C GLY A 71 -34.05 27.56 9.24
N LYS A 72 -33.32 26.83 10.07
CA LYS A 72 -31.92 27.13 10.45
C LYS A 72 -31.01 25.94 10.16
N PRO A 73 -29.71 26.15 9.84
CA PRO A 73 -28.75 25.05 9.73
C PRO A 73 -28.77 24.16 10.98
N VAL A 74 -28.77 22.84 10.79
CA VAL A 74 -28.73 21.85 11.87
C VAL A 74 -27.53 22.08 12.79
N ALA A 75 -26.36 22.36 12.21
CA ALA A 75 -25.16 22.79 12.91
C ALA A 75 -24.22 23.50 11.93
N THR A 76 -23.38 24.37 12.46
CA THR A 76 -22.18 24.90 11.80
C THR A 76 -21.00 24.72 12.75
N VAL A 77 -19.78 24.64 12.21
CA VAL A 77 -18.58 24.64 13.03
C VAL A 77 -18.27 26.05 13.52
N ASP A 78 -18.02 26.19 14.82
CA ASP A 78 -17.58 27.42 15.49
C ASP A 78 -16.28 27.23 16.29
N ALA A 79 -15.72 28.33 16.77
CA ALA A 79 -14.52 28.31 17.62
C ALA A 79 -14.77 27.49 18.90
N GLY A 80 -13.85 26.59 19.23
CA GLY A 80 -13.94 25.68 20.38
C GLY A 80 -14.57 24.32 20.06
N ASP A 81 -15.11 24.11 18.87
CA ASP A 81 -15.62 22.80 18.45
C ASP A 81 -14.49 21.79 18.19
N SER A 82 -14.84 20.51 18.20
CA SER A 82 -13.95 19.41 17.83
C SER A 82 -14.34 18.81 16.48
N ILE A 83 -13.34 18.49 15.66
CA ILE A 83 -13.53 17.84 14.37
C ILE A 83 -12.75 16.53 14.38
N ILE A 84 -13.41 15.42 14.04
CA ILE A 84 -12.75 14.15 13.74
C ILE A 84 -12.88 13.90 12.25
N PHE A 85 -11.79 14.10 11.50
CA PHE A 85 -11.72 13.76 10.09
C PHE A 85 -11.31 12.29 9.96
N PHE A 86 -12.31 11.43 9.72
CA PHE A 86 -12.12 9.98 9.75
C PHE A 86 -11.47 9.39 8.48
N ASN A 87 -11.16 10.20 7.46
CA ASN A 87 -10.42 9.71 6.30
C ASN A 87 -9.03 9.26 6.74
N PHE A 88 -8.57 8.09 6.33
CA PHE A 88 -7.21 7.59 6.63
C PHE A 88 -6.23 7.77 5.46
N ARG A 89 -6.72 8.13 4.27
CA ARG A 89 -5.90 8.37 3.09
C ARG A 89 -5.56 9.86 2.96
N PRO A 90 -4.27 10.23 2.94
CA PRO A 90 -3.84 11.62 3.12
C PRO A 90 -4.13 12.53 1.91
N ASP A 91 -3.96 12.04 0.68
CA ASP A 91 -3.86 12.87 -0.53
C ASP A 91 -5.03 13.83 -0.74
N ARG A 92 -6.26 13.38 -0.47
CA ARG A 92 -7.49 14.18 -0.64
C ARG A 92 -8.00 14.85 0.64
N ALA A 93 -7.43 14.53 1.80
CA ALA A 93 -7.84 15.11 3.07
C ALA A 93 -7.10 16.43 3.38
N ARG A 94 -5.93 16.64 2.76
CA ARG A 94 -5.03 17.78 3.03
C ARG A 94 -5.67 19.15 2.86
N GLN A 95 -6.35 19.41 1.74
CA GLN A 95 -6.81 20.77 1.42
C GLN A 95 -7.87 21.28 2.40
N LEU A 96 -8.91 20.50 2.64
CA LEU A 96 -9.96 20.89 3.58
C LEU A 96 -9.40 21.00 5.00
N THR A 97 -8.49 20.11 5.38
CA THR A 97 -7.78 20.20 6.67
C THR A 97 -7.05 21.54 6.81
N ARG A 98 -6.24 21.95 5.81
CA ARG A 98 -5.54 23.26 5.81
C ARG A 98 -6.50 24.45 6.01
N ALA A 99 -7.69 24.41 5.42
CA ALA A 99 -8.68 25.47 5.60
C ALA A 99 -9.13 25.65 7.07
N PHE A 100 -9.10 24.57 7.86
CA PHE A 100 -9.40 24.59 9.30
C PHE A 100 -8.18 24.91 10.17
N ILE A 101 -7.02 24.33 9.89
CA ILE A 101 -5.89 24.34 10.85
C ILE A 101 -4.87 25.46 10.63
N ASP A 102 -4.72 25.96 9.38
CA ASP A 102 -3.68 26.95 9.07
C ASP A 102 -4.13 28.33 9.61
N GLU A 103 -3.42 28.89 10.60
CA GLU A 103 -3.71 30.23 11.13
C GLU A 103 -3.61 31.30 10.04
N VAL A 104 -2.54 31.23 9.25
CA VAL A 104 -2.32 32.07 8.07
C VAL A 104 -2.73 31.31 6.81
N PHE A 105 -3.96 31.53 6.36
CA PHE A 105 -4.54 30.86 5.19
C PHE A 105 -4.86 31.88 4.09
N ASN A 106 -4.23 31.73 2.92
CA ASN A 106 -4.30 32.69 1.82
C ASN A 106 -4.90 32.11 0.52
N HIS A 107 -5.54 30.94 0.59
CA HIS A 107 -6.09 30.29 -0.61
C HIS A 107 -7.53 30.71 -0.94
N PHE A 108 -8.29 31.15 0.05
CA PHE A 108 -9.57 31.85 -0.10
C PHE A 108 -9.89 32.64 1.19
N GLU A 109 -10.83 33.58 1.12
CA GLU A 109 -11.30 34.33 2.28
C GLU A 109 -12.16 33.46 3.20
N ARG A 110 -11.74 33.34 4.46
CA ARG A 110 -12.55 32.76 5.55
C ARG A 110 -13.36 33.88 6.19
N GLU A 111 -14.67 33.91 5.97
CA GLU A 111 -15.52 35.02 6.44
C GLU A 111 -15.54 35.17 7.98
N LYS A 112 -15.47 34.05 8.72
CA LYS A 112 -15.34 34.05 10.18
C LYS A 112 -13.89 34.19 10.68
N GLY A 113 -12.92 34.37 9.78
CA GLY A 113 -11.50 34.32 10.10
C GLY A 113 -11.01 32.91 10.44
N TYR A 114 -9.87 32.84 11.13
CA TYR A 114 -9.37 31.58 11.70
C TYR A 114 -10.25 31.16 12.89
N LEU A 115 -10.69 29.89 12.89
CA LEU A 115 -11.48 29.31 13.97
C LEU A 115 -10.63 28.27 14.71
N PRO A 116 -10.25 28.51 15.97
CA PRO A 116 -9.51 27.52 16.74
C PRO A 116 -10.44 26.34 17.07
N VAL A 117 -10.22 25.21 16.40
CA VAL A 117 -10.95 23.94 16.60
C VAL A 117 -9.99 22.87 17.12
N PHE A 118 -10.49 21.91 17.88
CA PHE A 118 -9.74 20.70 18.20
C PHE A 118 -9.83 19.72 17.03
N PHE A 119 -8.87 19.79 16.11
CA PHE A 119 -8.87 18.97 14.90
C PHE A 119 -8.11 17.65 15.10
N VAL A 120 -8.79 16.52 14.86
CA VAL A 120 -8.22 15.18 14.87
C VAL A 120 -8.30 14.58 13.46
N SER A 121 -7.16 14.26 12.86
CA SER A 121 -7.11 13.39 11.67
C SER A 121 -6.99 11.93 12.07
N MET A 122 -7.54 11.03 11.25
CA MET A 122 -7.40 9.58 11.49
C MET A 122 -5.94 9.14 11.39
N THR A 123 -5.22 9.62 10.37
CA THR A 123 -3.79 9.33 10.12
C THR A 123 -3.02 10.64 9.90
N GLN A 124 -1.70 10.57 9.77
CA GLN A 124 -0.91 11.74 9.41
C GLN A 124 -1.17 12.13 7.95
N TYR A 125 -1.85 13.25 7.74
CA TYR A 125 -2.13 13.75 6.39
C TYR A 125 -0.90 14.37 5.74
N ASP A 126 -0.14 15.15 6.49
CA ASP A 126 1.06 15.86 6.06
C ASP A 126 1.93 16.10 7.30
N GLU A 127 3.24 15.88 7.20
CA GLU A 127 4.17 16.09 8.33
C GLU A 127 4.35 17.56 8.69
N THR A 128 4.02 18.48 7.76
CA THR A 128 4.15 19.92 7.94
C THR A 128 2.94 20.56 8.59
N PHE A 129 1.87 19.80 8.85
CA PHE A 129 0.66 20.34 9.46
C PHE A 129 0.90 20.61 10.95
N GLU A 130 0.72 21.87 11.33
CA GLU A 130 0.67 22.33 12.71
C GLU A 130 -0.80 22.43 13.17
N ASN A 131 -1.05 22.52 14.47
CA ASN A 131 -2.43 22.65 15.02
C ASN A 131 -3.40 21.49 14.67
N ILE A 132 -2.86 20.27 14.58
CA ILE A 132 -3.64 19.04 14.32
C ILE A 132 -3.21 17.91 15.26
N HIS A 133 -4.16 17.07 15.66
CA HIS A 133 -3.92 15.82 16.39
C HIS A 133 -4.09 14.62 15.47
N VAL A 134 -3.19 13.65 15.56
CA VAL A 134 -3.25 12.42 14.75
C VAL A 134 -3.69 11.24 15.63
N ALA A 135 -4.81 10.61 15.30
CA ALA A 135 -5.35 9.48 16.06
C ALA A 135 -4.45 8.23 15.95
N TYR A 136 -4.05 7.86 14.74
CA TYR A 136 -3.12 6.77 14.45
C TYR A 136 -1.85 7.35 13.84
N LYS A 137 -0.84 7.54 14.70
CA LYS A 137 0.47 8.09 14.30
C LYS A 137 1.17 7.13 13.33
N PRO A 138 1.99 7.63 12.39
CA PRO A 138 2.80 6.74 11.56
C PRO A 138 3.75 5.94 12.47
N GLU A 139 3.86 4.66 12.18
CA GLU A 139 4.82 3.78 12.82
C GLU A 139 6.03 3.64 11.90
N ARG A 140 7.22 3.85 12.45
CA ARG A 140 8.47 3.50 11.77
C ARG A 140 8.75 2.03 12.05
N LEU A 141 9.04 1.27 11.00
CA LEU A 141 9.46 -0.12 11.11
C LEU A 141 10.98 -0.16 11.30
N ASP A 142 11.42 -0.34 12.55
CA ASP A 142 12.82 -0.50 12.90
C ASP A 142 13.23 -1.98 12.83
N ASN A 143 14.50 -2.23 12.49
CA ASN A 143 15.08 -3.56 12.31
C ASN A 143 14.29 -4.44 11.33
N THR A 144 13.84 -3.85 10.22
CA THR A 144 13.48 -4.65 9.04
C THR A 144 14.68 -5.51 8.61
N LEU A 145 14.46 -6.62 7.89
CA LEU A 145 15.55 -7.54 7.56
C LEU A 145 16.72 -6.83 6.86
N GLY A 146 16.43 -5.95 5.90
CA GLY A 146 17.45 -5.17 5.20
C GLY A 146 18.26 -4.27 6.14
N GLU A 147 17.59 -3.52 7.00
CA GLU A 147 18.24 -2.63 7.97
C GLU A 147 19.08 -3.43 8.98
N TYR A 148 18.54 -4.54 9.50
CA TYR A 148 19.22 -5.37 10.48
C TYR A 148 20.50 -6.01 9.92
N LEU A 149 20.44 -6.55 8.70
CA LEU A 149 21.62 -7.11 8.03
C LEU A 149 22.68 -6.03 7.75
N SER A 150 22.26 -4.84 7.35
CA SER A 150 23.13 -3.68 7.14
C SER A 150 23.87 -3.27 8.43
N LYS A 151 23.16 -3.19 9.57
CA LYS A 151 23.77 -2.93 10.91
C LYS A 151 24.80 -3.99 11.32
N LYS A 152 24.76 -5.19 10.74
CA LYS A 152 25.74 -6.27 10.95
C LYS A 152 26.89 -6.25 9.92
N GLY A 153 26.92 -5.26 9.02
CA GLY A 153 27.92 -5.15 7.95
C GLY A 153 27.74 -6.17 6.83
N ILE A 154 26.55 -6.79 6.72
CA ILE A 154 26.28 -7.82 5.72
C ILE A 154 25.81 -7.17 4.43
N LYS A 155 26.59 -7.37 3.37
CA LYS A 155 26.23 -6.90 2.02
C LYS A 155 25.01 -7.64 1.50
N GLN A 156 24.13 -6.90 0.84
CA GLN A 156 22.87 -7.42 0.33
C GLN A 156 22.58 -6.93 -1.09
N LEU A 157 21.85 -7.74 -1.86
CA LEU A 157 21.43 -7.41 -3.22
C LEU A 157 19.90 -7.46 -3.30
N ARG A 158 19.30 -6.44 -3.93
CA ARG A 158 17.89 -6.41 -4.35
C ARG A 158 17.83 -6.44 -5.86
N ILE A 159 17.07 -7.36 -6.44
CA ILE A 159 16.91 -7.44 -7.88
C ILE A 159 15.49 -7.81 -8.28
N ALA A 160 14.94 -7.05 -9.21
CA ALA A 160 13.66 -7.33 -9.85
C ALA A 160 13.59 -6.59 -11.18
N GLU A 161 12.60 -6.94 -11.99
CA GLU A 161 12.20 -6.08 -13.11
C GLU A 161 11.32 -4.89 -12.65
N THR A 162 11.10 -3.92 -13.54
CA THR A 162 10.44 -2.62 -13.24
C THR A 162 9.18 -2.76 -12.40
N GLU A 163 8.27 -3.66 -12.76
CA GLU A 163 6.97 -3.81 -12.09
C GLU A 163 7.10 -4.16 -10.60
N LYS A 164 8.15 -4.90 -10.24
CA LYS A 164 8.37 -5.36 -8.86
C LYS A 164 9.57 -4.72 -8.17
N TYR A 165 10.21 -3.74 -8.81
CA TYR A 165 11.37 -3.04 -8.24
C TYR A 165 11.05 -2.33 -6.91
N ALA A 166 9.93 -1.62 -6.81
CA ALA A 166 9.50 -0.98 -5.56
C ALA A 166 9.25 -2.00 -4.43
N HIS A 167 8.85 -3.23 -4.79
CA HIS A 167 8.52 -4.30 -3.85
C HIS A 167 9.77 -4.85 -3.17
N VAL A 168 10.85 -5.08 -3.93
CA VAL A 168 12.14 -5.54 -3.38
C VAL A 168 12.99 -4.43 -2.77
N THR A 169 12.56 -3.16 -2.90
CA THR A 169 13.29 -1.98 -2.39
C THR A 169 12.49 -1.26 -1.31
N PHE A 170 11.69 -0.27 -1.68
CA PHE A 170 10.90 0.58 -0.78
C PHE A 170 10.03 -0.23 0.19
N PHE A 171 9.21 -1.15 -0.32
CA PHE A 171 8.29 -1.93 0.53
C PHE A 171 9.04 -2.91 1.43
N PHE A 172 10.04 -3.62 0.89
CA PHE A 172 10.88 -4.53 1.70
C PHE A 172 11.68 -3.80 2.79
N ASN A 173 12.02 -2.53 2.57
CA ASN A 173 12.65 -1.65 3.57
C ASN A 173 11.65 -0.98 4.51
N GLY A 174 10.39 -1.41 4.53
CA GLY A 174 9.37 -0.86 5.44
C GLY A 174 8.94 0.56 5.10
N GLY A 175 8.98 0.94 3.82
CA GLY A 175 8.62 2.27 3.34
C GLY A 175 9.75 3.29 3.34
N VAL A 176 11.01 2.83 3.37
CA VAL A 176 12.21 3.67 3.28
C VAL A 176 12.79 3.57 1.88
N GLU A 177 12.80 4.70 1.16
CA GLU A 177 13.32 4.78 -0.22
C GLU A 177 14.85 4.64 -0.27
N GLU A 178 15.55 5.24 0.68
CA GLU A 178 17.01 5.22 0.72
C GLU A 178 17.55 3.78 0.93
N PRO A 179 18.52 3.32 0.13
CA PRO A 179 19.14 2.02 0.34
C PRO A 179 19.87 1.95 1.68
N ASN A 180 19.82 0.79 2.35
CA ASN A 180 20.65 0.57 3.54
C ASN A 180 22.15 0.56 3.16
N GLU A 181 23.04 0.81 4.12
CA GLU A 181 24.48 0.66 3.89
C GLU A 181 24.80 -0.79 3.47
N GLY A 182 25.58 -0.96 2.40
CA GLY A 182 25.88 -2.28 1.84
C GLY A 182 24.74 -2.93 1.04
N GLU A 183 23.64 -2.20 0.78
CA GLU A 183 22.55 -2.62 -0.12
C GLU A 183 22.82 -2.16 -1.57
N GLU A 184 22.98 -3.13 -2.47
CA GLU A 184 22.98 -2.90 -3.91
C GLU A 184 21.60 -3.18 -4.49
N ARG A 185 21.16 -2.37 -5.47
CA ARG A 185 19.88 -2.53 -6.15
C ARG A 185 20.11 -2.64 -7.66
N ILE A 186 19.50 -3.64 -8.28
CA ILE A 186 19.53 -3.85 -9.72
C ILE A 186 18.10 -3.83 -10.25
N LEU A 187 17.86 -2.92 -11.18
CA LEU A 187 16.60 -2.81 -11.93
C LEU A 187 16.80 -3.37 -13.34
N VAL A 188 16.04 -4.40 -13.68
CA VAL A 188 15.94 -4.88 -15.06
C VAL A 188 14.70 -4.23 -15.71
N PRO A 189 14.82 -3.57 -16.88
CA PRO A 189 13.64 -2.97 -17.51
C PRO A 189 12.63 -4.04 -17.96
N SER A 190 11.40 -3.97 -17.46
CA SER A 190 10.27 -4.77 -17.96
C SER A 190 10.02 -4.48 -19.46
N PRO A 191 9.46 -5.43 -20.23
CA PRO A 191 9.21 -5.23 -21.65
C PRO A 191 8.15 -4.15 -21.89
N LYS A 192 8.35 -3.35 -22.94
CA LYS A 192 7.39 -2.32 -23.36
C LYS A 192 6.25 -2.92 -24.17
N VAL A 193 5.33 -3.60 -23.48
CA VAL A 193 4.10 -4.19 -24.05
C VAL A 193 2.87 -3.56 -23.40
N ALA A 194 1.71 -3.64 -24.07
CA ALA A 194 0.47 -3.07 -23.54
C ALA A 194 -0.05 -3.88 -22.34
N THR A 195 0.02 -5.21 -22.45
CA THR A 195 -0.31 -6.19 -21.41
C THR A 195 0.70 -7.33 -21.49
N TYR A 196 1.01 -7.95 -20.35
CA TYR A 196 2.12 -8.92 -20.25
C TYR A 196 1.78 -10.31 -20.80
N ASP A 197 0.52 -10.61 -21.13
CA ASP A 197 0.16 -11.82 -21.88
C ASP A 197 0.78 -11.87 -23.28
N LEU A 198 1.16 -10.71 -23.84
CA LEU A 198 1.86 -10.60 -25.12
C LEU A 198 3.34 -11.03 -25.04
N LYS A 199 3.92 -11.02 -23.83
CA LYS A 199 5.29 -11.48 -23.57
C LYS A 199 5.36 -12.12 -22.16
N PRO A 200 4.82 -13.34 -21.96
CA PRO A 200 4.66 -13.94 -20.63
C PRO A 200 5.96 -14.20 -19.88
N GLU A 201 7.07 -14.40 -20.60
CA GLU A 201 8.41 -14.54 -20.03
C GLU A 201 8.97 -13.21 -19.48
N MET A 202 8.31 -12.08 -19.78
CA MET A 202 8.65 -10.73 -19.37
C MET A 202 10.16 -10.44 -19.50
N SER A 203 10.83 -10.20 -18.37
CA SER A 203 12.28 -10.03 -18.30
C SER A 203 12.93 -11.03 -17.34
N ALA A 204 12.28 -12.18 -17.11
CA ALA A 204 12.74 -13.20 -16.15
C ALA A 204 14.13 -13.76 -16.53
N TYR A 205 14.38 -13.97 -17.81
CA TYR A 205 15.68 -14.45 -18.30
C TYR A 205 16.78 -13.41 -18.06
N GLU A 206 16.52 -12.13 -18.34
CA GLU A 206 17.47 -11.05 -18.10
C GLU A 206 17.75 -10.82 -16.60
N VAL A 207 16.72 -10.93 -15.75
CA VAL A 207 16.89 -10.95 -14.28
C VAL A 207 17.80 -12.11 -13.85
N THR A 208 17.56 -13.29 -14.40
CA THR A 208 18.33 -14.51 -14.10
C THR A 208 19.79 -14.39 -14.55
N ASP A 209 20.01 -13.94 -15.78
CA ASP A 209 21.34 -13.74 -16.35
C ASP A 209 22.13 -12.69 -15.56
N THR A 210 21.44 -11.72 -14.98
CA THR A 210 22.05 -10.66 -14.16
C THR A 210 22.38 -11.14 -12.74
N VAL A 211 21.50 -11.95 -12.11
CA VAL A 211 21.71 -12.39 -10.72
C VAL A 211 22.76 -13.50 -10.61
N ILE A 212 22.88 -14.39 -11.60
CA ILE A 212 23.80 -15.54 -11.52
C ILE A 212 25.25 -15.10 -11.30
N PRO A 213 25.84 -14.16 -12.08
CA PRO A 213 27.19 -13.67 -11.81
C PRO A 213 27.35 -13.06 -10.42
N LYS A 214 26.29 -12.42 -9.90
CA LYS A 214 26.28 -11.82 -8.55
C LYS A 214 26.30 -12.90 -7.47
N ILE A 215 25.54 -13.98 -7.64
CA ILE A 215 25.60 -15.17 -6.78
C ILE A 215 27.00 -15.78 -6.81
N MET A 216 27.54 -16.04 -8.01
CA MET A 216 28.86 -16.66 -8.20
C MET A 216 30.01 -15.83 -7.63
N SER A 217 29.83 -14.52 -7.51
CA SER A 217 30.83 -13.63 -6.92
C SER A 217 31.03 -13.83 -5.42
N ASN A 218 30.06 -14.44 -4.73
CA ASN A 218 30.05 -14.69 -3.29
C ASN A 218 30.29 -13.42 -2.42
N GLN A 219 29.88 -12.25 -2.92
CA GLN A 219 30.08 -10.95 -2.27
C GLN A 219 28.94 -10.55 -1.33
N TYR A 220 27.74 -11.13 -1.53
CA TYR A 220 26.52 -10.77 -0.83
C TYR A 220 26.15 -11.88 0.15
N GLY A 221 25.86 -11.51 1.41
CA GLY A 221 25.35 -12.43 2.41
C GLY A 221 23.83 -12.64 2.33
N PHE A 222 23.14 -11.79 1.57
CA PHE A 222 21.70 -11.91 1.33
C PHE A 222 21.34 -11.39 -0.07
N ILE A 223 20.48 -12.11 -0.79
CA ILE A 223 19.96 -11.69 -2.08
C ILE A 223 18.43 -11.84 -2.04
N LEU A 224 17.72 -10.73 -2.30
CA LEU A 224 16.29 -10.72 -2.51
C LEU A 224 16.01 -10.55 -4.00
N LEU A 225 15.35 -11.55 -4.58
CA LEU A 225 14.93 -11.56 -5.98
C LEU A 225 13.41 -11.69 -6.06
N ASN A 226 12.77 -10.94 -6.95
CA ASN A 226 11.36 -11.12 -7.29
C ASN A 226 11.22 -11.42 -8.79
N PHE A 227 10.46 -12.47 -9.10
CA PHE A 227 9.94 -12.73 -10.43
C PHE A 227 8.49 -12.22 -10.52
N ALA A 228 8.26 -11.23 -11.38
CA ALA A 228 6.98 -10.55 -11.49
C ALA A 228 5.91 -11.35 -12.26
N ASN A 229 6.36 -12.32 -13.07
CA ASN A 229 5.57 -12.90 -14.13
C ASN A 229 4.25 -13.54 -13.69
N PRO A 230 4.19 -14.38 -12.65
CA PRO A 230 2.95 -15.05 -12.28
C PRO A 230 1.86 -14.03 -11.92
N ASP A 231 2.22 -12.92 -11.30
CA ASP A 231 1.27 -11.88 -10.90
C ASP A 231 0.87 -10.98 -12.08
N MET A 232 1.86 -10.39 -12.76
CA MET A 232 1.61 -9.44 -13.83
C MET A 232 0.89 -10.05 -15.03
N VAL A 233 1.17 -11.32 -15.34
CA VAL A 233 0.47 -12.08 -16.38
C VAL A 233 -0.84 -12.65 -15.83
N GLY A 234 -0.89 -13.04 -14.55
CA GLY A 234 -2.12 -13.48 -13.87
C GLY A 234 -3.25 -12.45 -13.96
N HIS A 235 -2.92 -11.17 -13.76
CA HIS A 235 -3.86 -10.05 -13.90
C HIS A 235 -4.51 -9.90 -15.29
N THR A 236 -3.99 -10.56 -16.33
CA THR A 236 -4.60 -10.54 -17.66
C THR A 236 -5.81 -11.47 -17.78
N GLY A 237 -5.95 -12.45 -16.88
CA GLY A 237 -6.97 -13.50 -16.98
C GLY A 237 -6.74 -14.48 -18.15
N VAL A 238 -5.61 -14.39 -18.86
CA VAL A 238 -5.30 -15.24 -20.02
C VAL A 238 -4.56 -16.49 -19.55
N LEU A 239 -5.29 -17.58 -19.28
CA LEU A 239 -4.76 -18.84 -18.75
C LEU A 239 -3.51 -19.35 -19.49
N ASN A 240 -3.54 -19.40 -20.83
CA ASN A 240 -2.41 -19.90 -21.61
C ASN A 240 -1.15 -19.03 -21.48
N ALA A 241 -1.30 -17.73 -21.24
CA ALA A 241 -0.18 -16.84 -20.98
C ALA A 241 0.37 -17.07 -19.57
N ALA A 242 -0.51 -17.20 -18.56
CA ALA A 242 -0.09 -17.49 -17.18
C ALA A 242 0.68 -18.82 -17.07
N ILE A 243 0.27 -19.86 -17.82
CA ILE A 243 1.01 -21.12 -17.89
C ILE A 243 2.44 -20.89 -18.41
N LYS A 244 2.60 -20.17 -19.53
CA LYS A 244 3.92 -19.86 -20.10
C LYS A 244 4.78 -19.01 -19.17
N ALA A 245 4.16 -18.08 -18.44
CA ALA A 245 4.84 -17.28 -17.43
C ALA A 245 5.43 -18.17 -16.33
N ILE A 246 4.65 -19.12 -15.81
CA ILE A 246 5.11 -20.08 -14.79
C ILE A 246 6.22 -20.99 -15.35
N GLU A 247 6.08 -21.49 -16.58
CA GLU A 247 7.11 -22.31 -17.24
C GLU A 247 8.45 -21.56 -17.37
N ALA A 248 8.41 -20.28 -17.76
CA ALA A 248 9.62 -19.45 -17.84
C ALA A 248 10.27 -19.23 -16.46
N ILE A 249 9.45 -19.07 -15.40
CA ILE A 249 9.95 -18.95 -14.03
C ILE A 249 10.58 -20.27 -13.55
N ASP A 250 9.97 -21.42 -13.85
CA ASP A 250 10.51 -22.72 -13.47
C ASP A 250 11.92 -22.95 -14.06
N GLU A 251 12.09 -22.63 -15.36
CA GLU A 251 13.40 -22.71 -16.01
C GLU A 251 14.43 -21.77 -15.35
N CYS A 252 14.05 -20.51 -15.12
CA CYS A 252 14.91 -19.50 -14.49
C CYS A 252 15.29 -19.89 -13.05
N LEU A 253 14.33 -20.41 -12.28
CA LEU A 253 14.50 -20.86 -10.92
C LEU A 253 15.48 -22.04 -10.87
N GLY A 254 15.37 -23.01 -11.76
CA GLY A 254 16.33 -24.11 -11.87
C GLY A 254 17.77 -23.64 -12.06
N ARG A 255 17.98 -22.62 -12.89
CA ARG A 255 19.32 -22.00 -13.10
C ARG A 255 19.84 -21.32 -11.83
N ILE A 256 18.99 -20.59 -11.13
CA ILE A 256 19.34 -19.89 -9.88
C ILE A 256 19.65 -20.89 -8.77
N VAL A 257 18.82 -21.92 -8.58
CA VAL A 257 19.05 -22.97 -7.57
C VAL A 257 20.42 -23.63 -7.79
N ASN A 258 20.73 -24.01 -9.03
CA ASN A 258 22.04 -24.58 -9.36
C ASN A 258 23.21 -23.63 -9.03
N ALA A 259 23.08 -22.34 -9.36
CA ALA A 259 24.10 -21.34 -9.05
C ALA A 259 24.31 -21.19 -7.53
N VAL A 260 23.22 -21.06 -6.75
CA VAL A 260 23.28 -20.93 -5.28
C VAL A 260 23.89 -22.18 -4.64
N GLN A 261 23.49 -23.37 -5.06
CA GLN A 261 24.05 -24.62 -4.54
C GLN A 261 25.55 -24.77 -4.87
N SER A 262 25.98 -24.31 -6.05
CA SER A 262 27.40 -24.39 -6.46
C SER A 262 28.34 -23.55 -5.60
N VAL A 263 27.82 -22.52 -4.93
CA VAL A 263 28.57 -21.68 -3.96
C VAL A 263 28.29 -22.08 -2.50
N GLY A 264 27.54 -23.17 -2.27
CA GLY A 264 27.20 -23.67 -0.94
C GLY A 264 26.20 -22.78 -0.18
N GLY A 265 25.38 -22.00 -0.90
CA GLY A 265 24.36 -21.15 -0.31
C GLY A 265 23.04 -21.86 -0.03
N THR A 266 22.17 -21.17 0.70
CA THR A 266 20.79 -21.60 1.00
C THR A 266 19.81 -20.71 0.23
N ILE A 267 18.74 -21.31 -0.32
CA ILE A 267 17.66 -20.58 -1.00
C ILE A 267 16.33 -20.85 -0.30
N ILE A 268 15.55 -19.78 -0.15
CA ILE A 268 14.13 -19.84 0.23
C ILE A 268 13.31 -19.48 -1.01
N ILE A 269 12.39 -20.36 -1.40
CA ILE A 269 11.46 -20.14 -2.50
C ILE A 269 10.07 -19.97 -1.87
N THR A 270 9.45 -18.82 -2.11
CA THR A 270 8.15 -18.45 -1.55
C THR A 270 7.45 -17.43 -2.46
N ALA A 271 6.18 -17.13 -2.18
CA ALA A 271 5.45 -16.02 -2.79
C ALA A 271 4.94 -15.03 -1.73
N ASP A 272 4.56 -13.83 -2.15
CA ASP A 272 3.93 -12.80 -1.32
C ASP A 272 2.39 -12.94 -1.27
N HIS A 273 1.78 -13.46 -2.33
CA HIS A 273 0.36 -13.84 -2.39
C HIS A 273 0.09 -14.79 -3.58
N GLY A 274 -1.17 -15.23 -3.73
CA GLY A 274 -1.64 -15.97 -4.90
C GLY A 274 -2.21 -15.06 -6.00
N ASN A 275 -2.27 -15.59 -7.23
CA ASN A 275 -2.90 -15.00 -8.42
C ASN A 275 -3.04 -16.08 -9.50
N ALA A 276 -1.91 -16.49 -10.10
CA ALA A 276 -1.86 -17.35 -11.29
C ALA A 276 -2.46 -18.76 -11.11
N GLU A 277 -2.67 -19.23 -9.88
CA GLU A 277 -3.29 -20.52 -9.60
C GLU A 277 -4.81 -20.54 -9.81
N GLU A 278 -5.46 -19.38 -9.87
CA GLU A 278 -6.89 -19.25 -10.17
C GLU A 278 -7.13 -18.23 -11.28
N MET A 279 -7.06 -18.68 -12.54
CA MET A 279 -7.22 -17.83 -13.73
C MET A 279 -8.67 -17.71 -14.24
N ILE A 280 -9.59 -18.49 -13.67
CA ILE A 280 -11.01 -18.53 -14.06
C ILE A 280 -11.84 -18.55 -12.80
N ASP A 281 -12.77 -17.61 -12.65
CA ASP A 281 -13.66 -17.56 -11.50
C ASP A 281 -14.55 -18.81 -11.46
N PRO A 282 -14.58 -19.57 -10.35
CA PRO A 282 -15.29 -20.84 -10.28
C PRO A 282 -16.82 -20.68 -10.36
N VAL A 283 -17.36 -19.50 -10.01
CA VAL A 283 -18.80 -19.18 -9.98
C VAL A 283 -19.23 -18.54 -11.29
N THR A 284 -18.58 -17.46 -11.73
CA THR A 284 -18.98 -16.68 -12.91
C THR A 284 -18.47 -17.29 -14.21
N LYS A 285 -17.40 -18.11 -14.16
CA LYS A 285 -16.66 -18.66 -15.31
C LYS A 285 -15.96 -17.61 -16.17
N GLU A 286 -15.95 -16.36 -15.73
CA GLU A 286 -15.22 -15.28 -16.38
C GLU A 286 -13.73 -15.32 -16.03
N PRO A 287 -12.86 -14.66 -16.82
CA PRO A 287 -11.46 -14.51 -16.48
C PRO A 287 -11.28 -13.90 -15.08
N GLN A 288 -10.52 -14.58 -14.22
CA GLN A 288 -10.13 -14.05 -12.92
C GLN A 288 -8.87 -13.21 -13.09
N THR A 289 -8.95 -11.94 -12.68
CA THR A 289 -7.87 -10.95 -12.84
C THR A 289 -7.39 -10.41 -11.51
N ALA A 290 -7.93 -10.89 -10.38
CA ALA A 290 -7.55 -10.46 -9.04
C ALA A 290 -6.66 -11.49 -8.34
N HIS A 291 -6.00 -11.06 -7.26
CA HIS A 291 -5.31 -11.97 -6.35
C HIS A 291 -6.28 -12.93 -5.67
N THR A 292 -5.74 -14.03 -5.16
CA THR A 292 -6.49 -15.00 -4.38
C THR A 292 -6.17 -14.90 -2.88
N THR A 293 -6.89 -15.66 -2.07
CA THR A 293 -6.59 -15.87 -0.64
C THR A 293 -5.93 -17.23 -0.38
N ASN A 294 -5.39 -17.88 -1.41
CA ASN A 294 -4.74 -19.18 -1.26
C ASN A 294 -3.41 -19.06 -0.50
N PRO A 295 -3.00 -20.08 0.26
CA PRO A 295 -1.70 -20.09 0.92
C PRO A 295 -0.56 -20.17 -0.11
N VAL A 296 0.58 -19.59 0.22
CA VAL A 296 1.79 -19.57 -0.62
C VAL A 296 2.72 -20.74 -0.30
N PRO A 297 3.51 -21.24 -1.27
CA PRO A 297 4.55 -22.24 -1.00
C PRO A 297 5.67 -21.64 -0.15
N PHE A 298 6.36 -22.48 0.62
CA PHE A 298 7.60 -22.12 1.31
C PHE A 298 8.56 -23.32 1.28
N ILE A 299 9.64 -23.18 0.53
CA ILE A 299 10.62 -24.26 0.28
C ILE A 299 12.00 -23.75 0.67
N VAL A 300 12.77 -24.55 1.41
CA VAL A 300 14.16 -24.25 1.77
C VAL A 300 15.05 -25.30 1.14
N ILE A 301 16.10 -24.86 0.45
CA ILE A 301 17.09 -25.75 -0.19
C ILE A 301 18.48 -25.31 0.29
N GLY A 302 19.32 -26.28 0.71
CA GLY A 302 20.70 -26.03 1.15
C GLY A 302 20.97 -26.30 2.63
N GLU A 303 19.95 -26.55 3.45
CA GLU A 303 20.08 -26.75 4.92
C GLU A 303 20.11 -28.23 5.36
N GLY A 304 20.08 -29.19 4.43
CA GLY A 304 19.93 -30.61 4.76
C GLY A 304 18.54 -30.96 5.28
N ASP A 305 18.45 -31.90 6.21
CA ASP A 305 17.18 -32.37 6.78
C ASP A 305 16.70 -31.43 7.89
N ILE A 306 15.79 -30.53 7.52
CA ILE A 306 15.11 -29.61 8.45
C ILE A 306 13.62 -29.95 8.57
N ASP A 307 13.06 -29.73 9.76
CA ASP A 307 11.63 -29.79 9.98
C ASP A 307 11.07 -28.35 10.00
N LEU A 308 10.05 -28.10 9.17
CA LEU A 308 9.33 -26.83 9.08
C LEU A 308 7.96 -26.92 9.75
N ARG A 309 7.56 -25.87 10.46
CA ARG A 309 6.17 -25.75 10.97
C ARG A 309 5.18 -25.43 9.84
N LYS A 310 3.91 -25.74 10.08
CA LYS A 310 2.83 -25.69 9.06
C LYS A 310 1.90 -24.48 9.16
N ASP A 311 2.05 -23.68 10.22
CA ASP A 311 1.23 -22.51 10.55
C ASP A 311 1.95 -21.19 10.20
N GLY A 312 2.78 -21.21 9.17
CA GLY A 312 3.58 -20.06 8.74
C GLY A 312 2.76 -18.88 8.23
N ILE A 313 3.26 -17.67 8.50
CA ILE A 313 2.82 -16.41 7.89
C ILE A 313 4.03 -15.68 7.28
N LEU A 314 3.79 -14.65 6.45
CA LEU A 314 4.88 -13.91 5.79
C LEU A 314 5.87 -13.27 6.78
N ALA A 315 5.40 -12.84 7.95
CA ALA A 315 6.25 -12.23 8.99
C ALA A 315 7.32 -13.19 9.55
N ASP A 316 7.24 -14.48 9.24
CA ASP A 316 8.13 -15.51 9.73
C ASP A 316 9.33 -15.77 8.81
N ILE A 317 9.28 -15.25 7.59
CA ILE A 317 10.33 -15.43 6.58
C ILE A 317 11.62 -14.76 7.06
N ALA A 318 11.56 -13.50 7.51
CA ALA A 318 12.74 -12.78 8.00
C ALA A 318 13.40 -13.46 9.23
N PRO A 319 12.66 -13.84 10.28
CA PRO A 319 13.18 -14.70 11.35
C PRO A 319 13.83 -16.00 10.86
N THR A 320 13.26 -16.65 9.84
CA THR A 320 13.80 -17.88 9.25
C THR A 320 15.12 -17.63 8.52
N VAL A 321 15.24 -16.52 7.78
CA VAL A 321 16.50 -16.09 7.16
C VAL A 321 17.57 -15.87 8.23
N LEU A 322 17.24 -15.16 9.32
CA LEU A 322 18.20 -14.91 10.41
C LEU A 322 18.64 -16.20 11.10
N ASP A 323 17.74 -17.17 11.29
CA ASP A 323 18.05 -18.50 11.85
C ASP A 323 19.01 -19.28 10.94
N ILE A 324 18.78 -19.30 9.63
CA ILE A 324 19.71 -19.88 8.63
C ILE A 324 21.09 -19.22 8.71
N MET A 325 21.11 -17.89 8.81
CA MET A 325 22.34 -17.10 8.95
C MET A 325 22.99 -17.21 10.34
N LYS A 326 22.36 -17.92 11.29
CA LYS A 326 22.78 -18.04 12.69
C LYS A 326 22.94 -16.70 13.40
N LEU A 327 22.06 -15.75 13.07
CA LEU A 327 22.00 -14.42 13.66
C LEU A 327 20.89 -14.34 14.72
N PRO A 328 21.05 -13.53 15.78
CA PRO A 328 19.97 -13.31 16.73
C PRO A 328 18.83 -12.56 16.06
N ILE A 329 17.59 -12.93 16.40
CA ILE A 329 16.38 -12.26 15.92
C ILE A 329 16.13 -11.02 16.81
N PRO A 330 16.04 -9.80 16.24
CA PRO A 330 15.78 -8.60 17.01
C PRO A 330 14.35 -8.60 17.59
N GLN A 331 14.14 -7.89 18.70
CA GLN A 331 12.85 -7.89 19.42
C GLN A 331 11.68 -7.33 18.59
N GLU A 332 11.97 -6.46 17.62
CA GLU A 332 10.97 -5.87 16.73
C GLU A 332 10.40 -6.90 15.74
N MET A 333 11.14 -7.97 15.44
CA MET A 333 10.64 -9.09 14.62
C MET A 333 9.84 -10.06 15.51
N THR A 334 8.52 -9.85 15.56
CA THR A 334 7.62 -10.68 16.37
C THR A 334 7.25 -12.03 15.71
N GLY A 335 7.59 -12.22 14.44
CA GLY A 335 7.50 -13.50 13.75
C GLY A 335 8.45 -14.54 14.34
N LYS A 336 8.27 -15.81 13.97
CA LYS A 336 9.09 -16.92 14.47
C LYS A 336 9.66 -17.72 13.31
N SER A 337 10.92 -18.14 13.42
CA SER A 337 11.52 -19.04 12.44
C SER A 337 10.59 -20.23 12.13
N LEU A 338 10.49 -20.57 10.86
CA LEU A 338 9.73 -21.73 10.39
C LEU A 338 10.47 -23.03 10.71
N ILE A 339 11.78 -22.98 10.94
CA ILE A 339 12.63 -24.13 11.28
C ILE A 339 12.40 -24.48 12.75
N ILE A 340 11.94 -25.71 13.00
CA ILE A 340 11.69 -26.23 14.35
C ILE A 340 12.64 -27.37 14.74
N GLY A 341 13.43 -27.87 13.80
CA GLY A 341 14.42 -28.92 14.03
C GLY A 341 15.42 -29.03 12.88
N ARG A 342 16.68 -29.34 13.22
CA ARG A 342 17.75 -29.72 12.29
C ARG A 342 18.20 -31.11 12.71
N LYS A 343 18.17 -32.08 11.80
CA LYS A 343 18.50 -33.49 12.09
C LYS A 343 19.98 -33.78 11.96
#